data_AF-A0A955FI10-F1
#
_entry.id   AF-A0A955FI10-F1
#
_cell.length_a   1.000
_cell.length_b   1.000
_cell.length_c   1.000
_cell.angle_alpha   90.00
_cell.angle_beta   90.00
_cell.angle_gamma   90.00
#
_symmetry.space_group_name_H-M   'P 1'
#
loop_
_entity.id
_entity.type
_entity.pdbx_description
1 polymer ?
#
loop_
_entity_poly.entity_id
_entity_poly.type
_entity_poly.pdbx_seq_one_letter_code
_entity_poly.pdbx_strand_id
1 'polypeptide(L)'
;MMTTNRICPECNKPLIKRIGKRGPFMACTGYPACRHTESIKYENVEPVKVYKPLGKTFKPSSYQQAIYDQFVDSADNILVNATAGSGKTTLLVWLSEFIPQHTSARFLAFNKKIATELASRLPSSV
;
A
#
# COMPACT_ATOMS: atom_id res chain seq x y z
N MET A 1 21.13 -11.46 -5.86
CA MET A 1 20.26 -12.61 -5.49
C MET A 1 19.49 -12.20 -4.24
N MET A 2 18.17 -12.12 -4.28
CA MET A 2 17.36 -11.73 -3.10
C MET A 2 17.06 -12.98 -2.26
N THR A 3 17.81 -13.19 -1.20
CA THR A 3 17.53 -14.21 -0.16
C THR A 3 16.42 -13.70 0.76
N THR A 4 15.40 -14.51 0.99
CA THR A 4 14.31 -14.16 1.92
C THR A 4 14.70 -14.50 3.35
N ASN A 5 14.12 -13.82 4.36
CA ASN A 5 14.35 -14.13 5.80
C ASN A 5 13.76 -15.50 6.24
N ARG A 6 13.31 -16.35 5.32
CA ARG A 6 12.74 -17.67 5.62
C ARG A 6 13.78 -18.77 5.42
N ILE A 7 13.84 -19.68 6.38
CA ILE A 7 14.80 -20.79 6.44
C ILE A 7 14.08 -22.10 6.09
N CYS A 8 14.73 -22.97 5.33
CA CYS A 8 14.22 -24.28 4.97
C CYS A 8 14.17 -25.19 6.22
N PRO A 9 13.02 -25.82 6.54
CA PRO A 9 12.89 -26.68 7.71
C PRO A 9 13.65 -28.02 7.58
N GLU A 10 14.00 -28.44 6.36
CA GLU A 10 14.69 -29.72 6.13
C GLU A 10 16.21 -29.62 6.28
N CYS A 11 16.82 -28.50 5.91
CA CYS A 11 18.29 -28.38 5.84
C CYS A 11 18.85 -27.05 6.38
N ASN A 12 18.00 -26.20 6.96
CA ASN A 12 18.37 -24.90 7.54
C ASN A 12 19.03 -23.91 6.58
N LYS A 13 18.97 -24.13 5.26
CA LYS A 13 19.44 -23.20 4.24
C LYS A 13 18.36 -22.16 3.89
N PRO A 14 18.72 -20.97 3.37
CA PRO A 14 17.73 -19.96 2.99
C PRO A 14 16.78 -20.45 1.90
N LEU A 15 15.53 -19.97 1.96
CA LEU A 15 14.55 -20.11 0.88
C LEU A 15 14.64 -18.91 -0.09
N ILE A 16 14.44 -19.19 -1.37
CA ILE A 16 14.39 -18.18 -2.44
C ILE A 16 13.09 -18.29 -3.23
N LYS A 17 12.56 -17.16 -3.68
CA LYS A 17 11.39 -17.12 -4.55
C LYS A 17 11.79 -17.50 -5.98
N ARG A 18 11.10 -18.47 -6.57
CA ARG A 18 11.24 -18.87 -7.98
C ARG A 18 9.88 -18.86 -8.66
N ILE A 19 9.87 -18.79 -9.99
CA ILE A 19 8.67 -18.80 -10.81
C ILE A 19 8.59 -20.15 -11.51
N GLY A 20 7.49 -20.87 -11.31
CA GLY A 20 7.20 -22.14 -11.97
C GLY A 20 5.93 -22.06 -12.81
N LYS A 21 5.57 -23.17 -13.45
CA LYS A 21 4.38 -23.26 -14.32
C LYS A 21 3.06 -22.92 -13.60
N ARG A 22 2.97 -23.14 -12.29
CA ARG A 22 1.78 -22.89 -11.46
C ARG A 22 1.86 -21.55 -10.69
N GLY A 23 2.80 -20.68 -11.06
CA GLY A 23 3.05 -19.41 -10.38
C GLY A 23 4.30 -19.43 -9.49
N PRO A 24 4.51 -18.36 -8.70
CA PRO A 24 5.68 -18.24 -7.85
C PRO A 24 5.62 -19.17 -6.63
N PHE A 25 6.76 -19.73 -6.25
CA PHE A 25 6.91 -20.63 -5.12
C PHE A 25 8.24 -20.36 -4.40
N MET A 26 8.35 -20.78 -3.14
CA MET A 26 9.61 -20.76 -2.41
C MET A 26 10.35 -22.08 -2.65
N ALA A 27 11.64 -21.98 -2.98
CA ALA A 27 12.52 -23.13 -3.21
C ALA A 27 13.75 -23.05 -2.31
N CYS A 28 14.21 -24.20 -1.82
CA CYS A 28 15.45 -24.29 -1.08
C CYS A 28 16.66 -23.94 -1.96
N THR A 29 17.56 -23.09 -1.45
CA THR A 29 18.86 -22.81 -2.08
C THR A 29 19.78 -24.03 -2.15
N GLY A 30 19.49 -25.07 -1.36
CA GLY A 30 20.23 -26.33 -1.34
C GLY A 30 19.91 -27.32 -2.47
N TYR A 31 19.05 -26.99 -3.42
CA TYR A 31 18.76 -27.85 -4.57
C TYR A 31 20.04 -28.10 -5.42
N PRO A 32 20.32 -29.33 -5.90
CA PRO A 32 19.46 -30.53 -5.93
C PRO A 32 19.47 -31.39 -4.67
N ALA A 33 20.35 -31.11 -3.69
CA ALA A 33 20.52 -31.92 -2.48
C ALA A 33 19.34 -31.80 -1.51
N CYS A 34 18.65 -30.67 -1.47
CA CYS A 34 17.38 -30.48 -0.75
C CYS A 34 16.31 -30.03 -1.74
N ARG A 35 15.20 -30.77 -1.81
CA ARG A 35 14.10 -30.55 -2.76
C ARG A 35 12.87 -29.87 -2.14
N HIS A 36 13.00 -29.35 -0.92
CA HIS A 36 11.93 -28.63 -0.23
C HIS A 36 11.42 -27.45 -1.08
N THR A 37 10.10 -27.41 -1.25
CA THR A 37 9.40 -26.31 -1.91
C THR A 37 8.13 -25.99 -1.16
N GLU A 38 7.81 -24.71 -1.03
CA GLU A 38 6.57 -24.24 -0.43
C GLU A 38 5.80 -23.39 -1.44
N SER A 39 4.49 -23.64 -1.54
CA SER A 39 3.60 -22.72 -2.24
C SER A 39 3.61 -21.38 -1.51
N ILE A 40 3.82 -20.29 -2.24
CA ILE A 40 3.52 -18.97 -1.69
C ILE A 40 2.01 -18.89 -1.61
N LYS A 41 1.47 -19.16 -0.42
CA LYS A 41 0.14 -18.68 -0.08
C LYS A 41 0.29 -17.18 -0.12
N TYR A 42 -0.34 -16.54 -1.10
CA TYR A 42 -0.76 -15.17 -0.87
C TYR A 42 -1.61 -15.28 0.39
N GLU A 43 -1.13 -14.75 1.52
CA GLU A 43 -2.06 -14.27 2.54
C GLU A 43 -3.12 -13.56 1.72
N ASN A 44 -4.38 -13.95 1.84
CA ASN A 44 -5.44 -13.21 1.19
C ASN A 44 -5.21 -11.76 1.63
N VAL A 45 -4.66 -10.93 0.76
CA VAL A 45 -4.95 -9.52 0.82
C VAL A 45 -6.41 -9.57 0.44
N GLU A 46 -7.27 -9.73 1.47
CA GLU A 46 -8.69 -9.51 1.30
C GLU A 46 -8.77 -8.21 0.49
N PRO A 47 -9.55 -8.17 -0.60
CA PRO A 47 -9.73 -6.92 -1.32
C PRO A 47 -10.06 -5.88 -0.25
N VAL A 48 -9.13 -4.93 -0.07
CA VAL A 48 -9.21 -3.95 1.00
C VAL A 48 -10.59 -3.34 0.85
N LYS A 49 -11.42 -3.41 1.89
CA LYS A 49 -12.74 -2.78 1.88
C LYS A 49 -12.51 -1.27 1.78
N VAL A 50 -12.44 -0.78 0.55
CA VAL A 50 -12.40 0.64 0.20
C VAL A 50 -13.70 1.24 0.71
N TYR A 51 -13.63 2.14 1.69
CA TYR A 51 -14.83 2.77 2.22
C TYR A 51 -15.42 3.71 1.15
N LYS A 52 -16.74 3.64 0.93
CA LYS A 52 -17.43 4.63 0.09
C LYS A 52 -17.44 5.98 0.83
N PRO A 53 -17.14 7.11 0.15
CA PRO A 53 -17.15 8.43 0.76
C PRO A 53 -18.47 8.72 1.48
N LEU A 54 -18.42 9.26 2.70
CA LEU A 54 -19.62 9.68 3.42
C LEU A 54 -20.21 10.95 2.76
N GLY A 55 -21.22 10.75 1.90
CA GLY A 55 -22.35 11.68 1.81
C GLY A 55 -22.29 12.86 0.83
N LYS A 56 -21.27 13.01 -0.02
CA LYS A 56 -21.35 13.89 -1.21
C LYS A 56 -20.72 13.20 -2.41
N THR A 57 -21.36 13.27 -3.57
CA THR A 57 -20.80 12.80 -4.83
C THR A 57 -19.59 13.66 -5.19
N PHE A 58 -18.43 13.35 -4.62
CA PHE A 58 -17.17 14.01 -4.93
C PHE A 58 -16.76 13.59 -6.33
N LYS A 59 -16.76 14.54 -7.28
CA LYS A 59 -16.28 14.32 -8.64
C LYS A 59 -14.85 14.88 -8.72
N PRO A 60 -13.81 14.03 -8.69
CA PRO A 60 -12.44 14.51 -8.77
C PRO A 60 -12.17 15.21 -10.11
N SER A 61 -11.31 16.22 -10.08
CA SER A 61 -10.72 16.76 -11.31
C SER A 61 -9.76 15.76 -11.94
N SER A 62 -9.37 15.98 -13.21
CA SER A 62 -8.35 15.15 -13.87
C SER A 62 -7.03 15.08 -13.08
N TYR A 63 -6.65 16.20 -12.45
CA TYR A 63 -5.48 16.28 -11.59
C TYR A 63 -5.62 15.42 -10.32
N GLN A 64 -6.77 15.47 -9.66
CA GLN A 64 -7.04 14.67 -8.46
C GLN A 64 -7.13 13.19 -8.79
N GLN A 65 -7.74 12.84 -9.93
CA GLN A 65 -7.82 11.47 -10.42
C GLN A 65 -6.44 10.89 -10.70
N ALA A 66 -5.57 11.64 -11.39
CA ALA A 66 -4.20 11.18 -11.68
C ALA A 66 -3.38 10.90 -10.41
N ILE A 67 -3.59 11.68 -9.35
CA ILE A 67 -2.93 11.46 -8.06
C ILE A 67 -3.50 10.22 -7.36
N TYR A 68 -4.82 10.03 -7.43
CA TYR A 68 -5.46 8.82 -6.90
C TYR A 68 -4.98 7.55 -7.60
N ASP A 69 -4.91 7.57 -8.94
CA ASP A 69 -4.46 6.42 -9.72
C ASP A 69 -3.03 6.01 -9.31
N GLN A 70 -2.13 7.00 -9.13
CA GLN A 70 -0.78 6.73 -8.61
C GLN A 70 -0.76 6.27 -7.15
N PHE A 71 -1.66 6.80 -6.31
CA PHE A 71 -1.76 6.43 -4.89
C PHE A 71 -2.20 4.98 -4.70
N VAL A 72 -3.09 4.48 -5.55
CA VAL A 72 -3.59 3.09 -5.46
C VAL A 72 -2.66 2.09 -6.13
N ASP A 73 -2.03 2.44 -7.25
CA ASP A 73 -1.24 1.51 -8.06
C ASP A 73 0.23 1.39 -7.63
N SER A 74 0.74 2.30 -6.79
CA SER A 74 2.16 2.38 -6.45
C SER A 74 2.48 2.18 -4.97
N ALA A 75 3.55 1.45 -4.68
CA ALA A 75 4.17 1.37 -3.36
C ALA A 75 5.26 2.45 -3.15
N ASP A 76 5.49 3.31 -4.15
CA ASP A 76 6.54 4.33 -4.15
C ASP A 76 6.03 5.72 -3.72
N ASN A 77 6.96 6.63 -3.44
CA ASN A 77 6.66 8.00 -3.02
C ASN A 77 6.12 8.84 -4.20
N ILE A 78 5.08 9.63 -3.94
CA ILE A 78 4.48 10.55 -4.93
C ILE A 78 4.84 11.99 -4.58
N LEU A 79 5.42 12.72 -5.54
CA LEU A 79 5.63 14.17 -5.44
C LEU A 79 4.56 14.90 -6.27
N VAL A 80 3.77 15.72 -5.58
CA VAL A 80 2.62 16.41 -6.18
C VAL A 80 2.90 17.92 -6.26
N ASN A 81 3.04 18.46 -7.47
CA ASN A 81 3.24 19.90 -7.66
C ASN A 81 1.89 20.65 -7.66
N ALA A 82 1.60 21.36 -6.57
CA ALA A 82 0.25 21.89 -6.32
C ALA A 82 0.20 23.42 -6.20
N THR A 83 -0.54 24.08 -7.09
CA THR A 83 -0.79 25.53 -7.07
C THR A 83 -1.80 25.96 -6.00
N ALA A 84 -1.77 27.21 -5.54
CA ALA A 84 -2.78 27.71 -4.60
C ALA A 84 -4.21 27.49 -5.14
N GLY A 85 -5.13 27.05 -4.28
CA GLY A 85 -6.52 26.74 -4.69
C GLY A 85 -6.72 25.38 -5.38
N SER A 86 -5.68 24.58 -5.62
CA SER A 86 -5.76 23.27 -6.29
C SER A 86 -6.51 22.16 -5.51
N GLY A 87 -7.19 22.47 -4.40
CA GLY A 87 -7.93 21.49 -3.62
C GLY A 87 -7.08 20.47 -2.84
N LYS A 88 -5.86 20.83 -2.43
CA LYS A 88 -4.93 19.95 -1.68
C LYS A 88 -5.56 19.30 -0.44
N THR A 89 -6.18 20.11 0.42
CA THR A 89 -6.80 19.62 1.67
C THR A 89 -7.94 18.67 1.35
N THR A 90 -8.76 18.99 0.35
CA THR A 90 -9.84 18.13 -0.13
C THR A 90 -9.31 16.80 -0.67
N LEU A 91 -8.22 16.83 -1.43
CA LEU A 91 -7.56 15.64 -1.95
C LEU A 91 -7.02 14.76 -0.82
N LEU A 92 -6.35 15.32 0.19
CA LEU A 92 -5.83 14.55 1.33
C LEU A 92 -6.96 13.87 2.13
N VAL A 93 -8.05 14.59 2.41
CA VAL A 93 -9.21 14.04 3.08
C VAL A 93 -9.84 12.93 2.24
N TRP A 94 -10.00 13.16 0.94
CA TRP A 94 -10.54 12.15 0.04
C TRP A 94 -9.66 10.89 -0.02
N LEU A 95 -8.35 11.02 -0.25
CA LEU A 95 -7.41 9.89 -0.27
C LEU A 95 -7.40 9.13 1.06
N SER A 96 -7.61 9.82 2.20
CA SER A 96 -7.65 9.16 3.51
C SER A 96 -8.77 8.13 3.65
N GLU A 97 -9.87 8.27 2.91
CA GLU A 97 -10.98 7.31 2.90
C GLU A 97 -10.60 5.96 2.23
N PHE A 98 -9.52 5.95 1.45
CA PHE A 98 -9.02 4.77 0.73
C PHE A 98 -7.85 4.09 1.44
N ILE A 99 -7.42 4.61 2.61
CA ILE A 99 -6.35 4.02 3.41
C ILE A 99 -6.85 2.69 4.01
N PRO A 100 -6.12 1.56 3.84
CA PRO A 100 -6.56 0.27 4.33
C PRO A 100 -6.78 0.24 5.85
N GLN A 101 -7.87 -0.42 6.28
CA GLN A 101 -8.12 -0.70 7.70
C GLN A 101 -6.94 -1.50 8.27
N HIS A 102 -6.47 -1.12 9.47
CA HIS A 102 -5.25 -1.63 10.13
C HIS A 102 -3.90 -1.10 9.62
N THR A 103 -3.88 -0.07 8.78
CA THR A 103 -2.65 0.68 8.49
C THR A 103 -2.64 2.02 9.23
N SER A 104 -1.47 2.45 9.71
CA SER A 104 -1.33 3.76 10.36
C SER A 104 -0.94 4.81 9.32
N ALA A 105 -1.72 5.88 9.18
CA ALA A 105 -1.35 7.04 8.38
C ALA A 105 -0.81 8.18 9.27
N ARG A 106 0.11 8.97 8.74
CA ARG A 106 0.58 10.20 9.39
C ARG A 106 0.51 11.34 8.41
N PHE A 107 -0.26 12.37 8.76
CA PHE A 107 -0.34 13.59 7.99
C PHE A 107 0.56 14.65 8.60
N LEU A 108 1.46 15.20 7.79
CA LEU A 108 2.40 16.24 8.19
C LEU A 108 1.99 17.56 7.56
N ALA A 109 2.05 18.62 8.35
CA ALA A 109 1.73 19.97 7.91
C ALA A 109 2.84 20.94 8.33
N PHE A 110 3.00 22.02 7.55
CA PHE A 110 4.06 23.01 7.77
C PHE A 110 3.90 23.81 9.07
N ASN A 111 2.67 23.96 9.58
CA ASN A 111 2.41 24.68 10.82
C ASN A 111 1.16 24.14 11.55
N LYS A 112 1.00 24.58 12.81
CA LYS A 112 -0.09 24.16 13.70
C LYS A 112 -1.48 24.49 13.15
N LYS A 113 -1.66 25.66 12.52
CA LYS A 113 -2.96 26.08 11.98
C LYS A 113 -3.45 25.12 10.89
N ILE A 114 -2.57 24.76 9.94
CA ILE A 114 -2.87 23.82 8.88
C ILE A 114 -3.10 22.41 9.46
N ALA A 115 -2.29 22.01 10.44
CA ALA A 115 -2.45 20.72 11.11
C ALA A 115 -3.84 20.60 11.78
N THR A 116 -4.27 21.63 12.52
CA THR A 116 -5.58 21.65 13.19
C THR A 116 -6.73 21.65 12.18
N GLU A 117 -6.62 22.41 11.08
CA GLU A 117 -7.64 22.41 10.03
C GLU A 117 -7.73 21.06 9.30
N LEU A 118 -6.60 20.39 9.06
CA LEU A 118 -6.61 19.07 8.43
C LEU A 118 -7.21 18.03 9.39
N ALA A 119 -6.79 18.03 10.65
CA ALA A 119 -7.29 17.11 11.68
C ALA A 119 -8.81 17.22 11.88
N SER A 120 -9.41 18.40 11.76
CA SER A 120 -10.86 18.56 11.88
C SER A 120 -11.65 18.04 10.68
N ARG A 121 -10.98 17.75 9.55
CA ARG A 121 -11.60 17.26 8.31
C ARG A 121 -11.32 15.79 8.03
N LEU A 122 -10.29 15.20 8.65
CA LEU A 122 -9.95 13.79 8.48
C LEU A 122 -11.03 12.90 9.11
N PRO A 123 -11.31 11.73 8.51
CA PRO A 123 -12.23 10.77 9.09
C PRO A 123 -11.65 10.20 10.38
N SER A 124 -12.51 9.89 11.35
CA SER A 124 -12.11 9.34 12.67
C SER A 124 -11.40 7.98 12.60
N SER A 125 -11.42 7.34 11.43
CA SER A 125 -10.84 6.03 11.16
C SER A 125 -9.35 6.05 10.81
N VAL A 126 -8.75 7.23 10.67
CA VAL A 126 -7.38 7.43 10.19
C VAL A 126 -6.56 8.26 11.17
#